data_AF-A0AAD9TU10-F1
#
_entry.id   AF-A0AAD9TU10-F1
#
_cell.length_a   1.000
_cell.length_b   1.000
_cell.length_c   1.000
_cell.angle_alpha   90.00
_cell.angle_beta   90.00
_cell.angle_gamma   90.00
#
_symmetry.space_group_name_H-M   'P 1'
#
loop_
_entity.id
_entity.type
_entity.pdbx_description
1 polymer ?
#
loop_
_entity_poly.entity_id
_entity_poly.type
_entity_poly.pdbx_seq_one_letter_code
_entity_poly.pdbx_strand_id
1 'polypeptide(L)'
;MNFQVRSFVNEHTCPLEEIHPRLRQASAVIIGEVVAPRLQQHDGCLMRPKDIIADIKTMYGIQILYNKAHQAMHYVLSLTYGTHEESFQLLPSFGYVLERTITDL
;
A
#
# COMPACT_ATOMS: atom_id res chain seq x y z
N MET A 1 -2.55 -18.14 -24.66
CA MET A 1 -3.70 -17.21 -24.73
C MET A 1 -3.14 -15.84 -25.04
N ASN A 2 -3.45 -15.29 -26.22
CA ASN A 2 -2.98 -13.95 -26.60
C ASN A 2 -4.10 -12.95 -26.34
N PHE A 3 -3.84 -11.93 -25.53
CA PHE A 3 -4.75 -10.81 -25.38
C PHE A 3 -4.40 -9.73 -26.41
N GLN A 4 -5.42 -9.07 -26.95
CA GLN A 4 -5.27 -7.95 -27.87
C GLN A 4 -6.26 -6.87 -27.48
N VAL A 5 -5.75 -5.66 -27.23
CA VAL A 5 -6.59 -4.50 -26.89
C VAL A 5 -7.26 -4.00 -28.17
N ARG A 6 -8.60 -3.98 -28.20
CA ARG A 6 -9.39 -3.62 -29.40
C ARG A 6 -9.73 -2.14 -29.47
N SER A 7 -9.77 -1.45 -28.34
CA SER A 7 -10.03 -0.02 -28.28
C SER A 7 -9.45 0.57 -27.00
N PHE A 8 -8.98 1.81 -27.10
CA PHE A 8 -8.53 2.63 -25.99
C PHE A 8 -9.22 3.99 -26.12
N VAL A 9 -10.03 4.36 -25.14
CA VAL A 9 -10.72 5.65 -25.10
C VAL A 9 -9.97 6.51 -24.09
N ASN A 10 -9.41 7.62 -24.56
CA ASN A 10 -8.53 8.50 -23.78
C ASN A 10 -9.29 9.54 -22.95
N GLU A 11 -10.50 9.94 -23.38
CA GLU A 11 -11.33 10.90 -22.67
C GLU A 11 -12.39 10.18 -21.83
N HIS A 12 -12.41 10.51 -20.53
CA HIS A 12 -13.38 9.98 -19.58
C HIS A 12 -14.37 11.07 -19.18
N THR A 13 -15.61 10.96 -19.66
CA THR A 13 -16.75 11.80 -19.26
C THR A 13 -17.51 11.26 -18.05
N CYS A 14 -16.95 10.27 -17.34
CA CYS A 14 -17.60 9.70 -16.17
C CYS A 14 -17.63 10.73 -15.03
N PRO A 15 -18.81 10.99 -14.43
CA PRO A 15 -18.92 11.89 -13.28
C PRO A 15 -18.08 11.34 -12.11
N LEU A 16 -17.23 12.20 -11.56
CA LEU A 16 -16.34 11.88 -10.43
C LEU A 16 -17.12 11.51 -9.15
N GLU A 17 -18.41 11.79 -9.10
CA GLU A 17 -19.28 11.70 -7.92
C GLU A 17 -20.13 10.41 -7.88
N GLU A 18 -20.20 9.63 -8.96
CA GLU A 18 -20.84 8.30 -8.93
C GLU A 18 -19.83 7.25 -8.45
N ILE A 19 -19.46 7.38 -7.18
CA ILE A 19 -18.53 6.53 -6.46
C ILE A 19 -19.22 5.19 -6.18
N HIS A 20 -19.25 4.31 -7.18
CA HIS A 20 -19.62 2.92 -6.96
C HIS A 20 -18.47 2.19 -6.25
N PRO A 21 -18.69 1.59 -5.06
CA PRO A 21 -17.66 0.85 -4.32
C PRO A 21 -17.11 -0.41 -5.04
N ARG A 22 -17.61 -0.70 -6.25
CA ARG A 22 -17.18 -1.81 -7.11
C ARG A 22 -16.47 -1.38 -8.41
N LEU A 23 -16.24 -0.08 -8.66
CA LEU A 23 -15.51 0.36 -9.86
C LEU A 23 -14.00 0.55 -9.61
N ARG A 24 -13.21 -0.24 -10.36
CA ARG A 24 -11.93 0.01 -11.06
C ARG A 24 -10.97 1.13 -10.62
N GLN A 25 -10.97 1.57 -9.37
CA GLN A 25 -9.84 2.32 -8.83
C GLN A 25 -8.65 1.37 -8.67
N ALA A 26 -7.43 1.86 -8.96
CA ALA A 26 -6.22 1.11 -8.68
C ALA A 26 -6.26 0.63 -7.22
N SER A 27 -6.02 -0.68 -7.01
CA SER A 27 -5.96 -1.21 -5.66
C SER A 27 -4.79 -0.56 -4.93
N ALA A 28 -4.88 -0.45 -3.61
CA ALA A 28 -3.77 0.07 -2.82
C ALA A 28 -2.48 -0.74 -3.06
N VAL A 29 -2.63 -2.03 -3.36
CA VAL A 29 -1.54 -2.93 -3.77
C VAL A 29 -0.90 -2.44 -5.07
N ILE A 30 -1.69 -2.22 -6.14
CA ILE A 30 -1.16 -1.75 -7.44
C ILE A 30 -0.48 -0.38 -7.28
N ILE A 31 -1.10 0.54 -6.53
CA ILE A 31 -0.50 1.86 -6.26
C ILE A 31 0.82 1.68 -5.50
N GLY A 32 0.84 0.79 -4.52
CA GLY A 32 2.03 0.46 -3.74
C GLY A 32 3.14 -0.14 -4.59
N GLU A 33 2.84 -1.11 -5.45
CA GLU A 33 3.81 -1.73 -6.38
C GLU A 33 4.44 -0.71 -7.33
N VAL A 34 3.64 0.24 -7.83
CA VAL A 34 4.12 1.30 -8.72
C VAL A 34 5.07 2.27 -8.00
N VAL A 35 4.80 2.57 -6.73
CA VAL A 35 5.58 3.55 -5.94
C VAL A 35 6.75 2.89 -5.20
N ALA A 36 6.72 1.58 -4.97
CA ALA A 36 7.73 0.83 -4.22
C ALA A 36 9.17 1.05 -4.72
N PRO A 37 9.47 1.05 -6.04
CA PRO A 37 10.83 1.27 -6.53
C PRO A 37 11.38 2.66 -6.14
N ARG A 38 10.52 3.68 -6.08
CA ARG A 38 10.92 5.04 -5.67
C ARG A 38 11.16 5.14 -4.18
N LEU A 39 10.37 4.43 -3.37
CA LEU A 39 10.59 4.38 -1.92
C LEU A 39 11.92 3.69 -1.58
N GLN A 40 12.26 2.63 -2.31
CA GLN A 40 13.52 1.90 -2.12
C GLN A 40 14.77 2.72 -2.50
N GLN A 41 14.63 3.70 -3.40
CA GLN A 41 15.72 4.61 -3.77
C GLN A 41 15.96 5.73 -2.75
N HIS A 42 14.94 6.06 -1.95
CA HIS A 42 15.05 7.06 -0.89
C HIS A 42 15.37 6.35 0.43
N ASP A 43 16.65 6.03 0.65
CA ASP A 43 17.24 5.42 1.86
C ASP A 43 16.51 5.76 3.18
N GLY A 44 15.42 5.04 3.49
CA GLY A 44 14.64 5.21 4.71
C GLY A 44 13.74 6.46 4.79
N CYS A 45 13.53 7.24 3.73
CA CYS A 45 12.59 8.36 3.78
C CYS A 45 11.14 7.82 3.77
N LEU A 46 10.46 7.92 4.90
CA LEU A 46 9.04 7.59 5.02
C LEU A 46 8.21 8.49 4.08
N MET A 47 7.83 7.97 2.90
CA MET A 47 6.93 8.67 2.01
C MET A 47 5.61 8.94 2.70
N ARG A 48 5.18 10.20 2.72
CA ARG A 48 3.87 10.54 3.27
C ARG A 48 2.80 10.21 2.22
N PRO A 49 1.56 9.91 2.63
CA PRO A 49 0.48 9.66 1.68
C PRO A 49 0.27 10.80 0.68
N LYS A 50 0.57 12.05 1.07
CA LYS A 50 0.53 13.22 0.17
C LYS A 50 1.54 13.14 -0.96
N ASP A 51 2.74 12.63 -0.69
CA ASP A 51 3.79 12.49 -1.68
C ASP A 51 3.37 11.42 -2.70
N ILE A 52 2.74 10.32 -2.25
CA ILE A 52 2.15 9.28 -3.11
C ILE A 52 1.04 9.85 -4.01
N ILE A 53 0.14 10.68 -3.47
CA ILE A 53 -0.92 11.32 -4.26
C ILE A 53 -0.32 12.20 -5.36
N ALA A 54 0.69 13.01 -5.03
CA ALA A 54 1.38 13.89 -5.97
C ALA A 54 2.09 13.09 -7.06
N ASP A 55 2.74 11.99 -6.69
CA ASP A 55 3.47 11.11 -7.60
C ASP A 55 2.55 10.41 -8.59
N ILE A 56 1.44 9.83 -8.10
CA ILE A 56 0.46 9.16 -8.96
C ILE A 56 -0.22 10.17 -9.91
N LYS A 57 -0.50 11.38 -9.42
CA LYS A 57 -1.01 12.46 -10.25
C LYS A 57 -0.01 12.89 -11.33
N THR A 58 1.27 12.99 -10.98
CA THR A 58 2.33 13.39 -11.93
C THR A 58 2.60 12.31 -12.98
N MET A 59 2.63 11.04 -12.59
CA MET A 59 2.95 9.94 -13.49
C MET A 59 1.79 9.56 -14.41
N TYR A 60 0.55 9.57 -13.89
CA TYR A 60 -0.60 9.01 -14.59
C TYR A 60 -1.74 10.00 -14.82
N GLY A 61 -1.65 11.23 -14.29
CA GLY A 61 -2.75 12.19 -14.33
C GLY A 61 -3.93 11.83 -13.42
N ILE A 62 -3.78 10.79 -12.60
CA ILE A 62 -4.88 10.23 -11.78
C ILE A 62 -4.83 10.84 -10.38
N GLN A 63 -5.99 11.30 -9.91
CA GLN A 63 -6.16 11.68 -8.51
C GLN A 63 -6.65 10.48 -7.69
N ILE A 64 -5.93 10.14 -6.62
CA ILE A 64 -6.32 9.09 -5.69
C ILE A 64 -6.78 9.67 -4.35
N LEU A 65 -7.67 8.96 -3.68
CA LEU A 65 -8.12 9.32 -2.34
C LEU A 65 -7.00 9.13 -1.31
N TYR A 66 -7.04 9.93 -0.25
CA TYR A 66 -6.03 9.88 0.82
C TYR A 66 -5.94 8.51 1.50
N ASN A 67 -7.08 7.85 1.73
CA ASN A 67 -7.11 6.50 2.31
C ASN A 67 -6.39 5.47 1.43
N LYS A 68 -6.51 5.56 0.11
CA LYS A 68 -5.81 4.68 -0.85
C LYS A 68 -4.31 4.92 -0.82
N ALA A 69 -3.89 6.18 -0.78
CA ALA A 69 -2.48 6.53 -0.65
C ALA A 69 -1.89 6.02 0.68
N HIS A 70 -2.63 6.13 1.78
CA HIS A 70 -2.21 5.58 3.07
C HIS A 70 -2.12 4.05 3.05
N GLN A 71 -3.10 3.35 2.46
CA GLN A 71 -3.03 1.90 2.30
C GLN A 71 -1.84 1.46 1.43
N ALA A 72 -1.57 2.19 0.34
CA ALA A 72 -0.41 1.92 -0.51
C ALA A 72 0.92 2.12 0.26
N MET A 73 1.02 3.18 1.06
CA MET A 73 2.17 3.41 1.94
C MET A 73 2.41 2.22 2.88
N HIS A 74 1.36 1.76 3.58
CA HIS A 74 1.45 0.59 4.47
C HIS A 74 1.89 -0.67 3.74
N TYR A 75 1.38 -0.89 2.52
CA TYR A 75 1.80 -2.00 1.69
C TYR A 75 3.30 -1.94 1.37
N VAL A 76 3.82 -0.79 0.93
CA VAL A 76 5.26 -0.67 0.62
C VAL A 76 6.12 -0.81 1.87
N LEU A 77 5.68 -0.26 3.02
CA LEU A 77 6.36 -0.48 4.30
C LEU A 77 6.43 -1.96 4.65
N SER A 78 5.33 -2.71 4.43
CA SER A 78 5.31 -4.15 4.68
C SER A 78 6.26 -4.94 3.80
N LEU A 79 6.47 -4.51 2.54
CA LEU A 79 7.46 -5.12 1.65
C LEU A 79 8.91 -4.84 2.10
N THR A 80 9.13 -3.74 2.79
CA THR A 80 10.48 -3.28 3.19
C THR A 80 10.89 -3.83 4.56
N TYR A 81 9.96 -3.81 5.52
CA TYR A 81 10.24 -4.12 6.92
C TYR A 81 9.58 -5.41 7.40
N GLY A 82 8.84 -6.10 6.52
CA GLY A 82 7.98 -7.21 6.91
C GLY A 82 6.62 -6.74 7.41
N THR A 83 5.72 -7.69 7.64
CA THR A 83 4.37 -7.39 8.11
C THR A 83 4.36 -7.02 9.59
N HIS A 84 3.27 -6.36 10.02
CA HIS A 84 3.05 -6.11 11.44
C HIS A 84 3.01 -7.42 12.23
N GLU A 85 2.42 -8.47 11.65
CA GLU A 85 2.32 -9.79 12.28
C GLU A 85 3.70 -10.39 12.52
N GLU A 86 4.61 -10.30 11.54
CA GLU A 86 6.01 -10.76 11.67
C GLU A 86 6.74 -10.08 12.83
N SER A 87 6.48 -8.78 13.04
CA SER A 87 7.08 -8.03 14.16
C SER A 87 6.66 -8.57 15.54
N PHE A 88 5.51 -9.22 15.65
CA PHE A 88 4.96 -9.73 16.90
C PHE A 88 5.02 -11.25 17.05
N GLN A 89 5.60 -11.97 16.09
CA GLN A 89 5.69 -13.43 16.14
C GLN A 89 6.39 -13.96 17.41
N LEU A 90 7.30 -13.18 18.01
CA LEU A 90 8.03 -13.57 19.22
C LEU A 90 7.25 -13.35 20.53
N LEU A 91 6.19 -12.51 20.53
CA LEU A 91 5.44 -12.17 21.75
C LEU A 91 4.93 -13.39 22.53
N PRO A 92 4.31 -14.41 21.90
CA PRO A 92 3.81 -15.57 22.62
C PRO A 92 4.92 -16.34 23.35
N SER A 93 6.09 -16.48 22.72
CA SER A 93 7.24 -17.14 23.33
C SER A 93 7.82 -16.34 24.50
N PHE A 94 7.83 -15.02 24.38
CA PHE A 94 8.24 -14.14 25.47
C PHE A 94 7.28 -14.22 26.66
N GLY A 95 5.97 -14.25 26.40
CA GLY A 95 4.95 -14.47 27.43
C GLY A 95 5.16 -15.78 28.19
N TYR A 96 5.46 -16.87 27.48
CA TYR A 96 5.76 -18.16 28.08
C TYR A 96 6.99 -18.13 29.00
N VAL A 97 8.07 -17.46 28.58
CA VAL A 97 9.29 -17.30 29.40
C VAL A 97 8.99 -16.49 30.65
N LEU A 98 8.21 -15.40 30.53
CA LEU A 98 7.81 -14.59 31.68
C LEU A 98 7.01 -15.39 32.70
N GLU A 99 6.00 -16.15 32.27
CA GLU A 99 5.20 -17.00 33.16
C GLU A 99 6.07 -17.99 33.92
N ARG A 100 6.98 -18.69 33.23
CA ARG A 100 7.94 -19.63 33.84
C ARG A 100 8.83 -18.96 34.89
N THR A 101 9.43 -17.82 34.55
CA THR A 101 10.32 -17.10 35.47
C THR A 101 9.62 -16.56 36.72
N ILE A 102 8.32 -16.25 36.62
CA ILE A 102 7.50 -15.80 37.76
C ILE A 102 7.09 -16.99 38.63
N THR A 103 6.83 -18.17 38.04
CA THR A 103 6.47 -19.38 38.80
C THR A 103 7.66 -20.07 39.49
N ASP A 104 8.89 -19.82 39.02
CA ASP A 104 10.12 -20.36 39.60
C ASP A 104 10.72 -19.45 40.71
N LEU A 105 10.03 -18.34 41.06
CA LEU A 105 10.32 -17.43 42.19
C LEU A 105 9.42 -17.75 43.39
#